data_AF-A0A1I7KBX5-F1
#
_entry.id   AF-A0A1I7KBX5-F1
#
_cell.length_a   1.000
_cell.length_b   1.000
_cell.length_c   1.000
_cell.angle_alpha   90.00
_cell.angle_beta   90.00
_cell.angle_gamma   90.00
#
_symmetry.space_group_name_H-M   'P 1'
#
loop_
_entity.id
_entity.type
_entity.pdbx_description
1 polymer ?
#
loop_
_entity_poly.entity_id
_entity_poly.type
_entity_poly.pdbx_seq_one_letter_code
_entity_poly.pdbx_strand_id
1 'polypeptide(L)'
;MTVFDFAQALGFGSETQLFEASQAVLQNGDVTWYITRLPDGRWVAWDDSEVSLERVEFFDTRDEAEAFQMAGVEAVIQSELDRVGVSNLGPSDSVVVATAEDGRTVRLYDDAAEWNGSADQALRRLRLLPDGAGWEEFWQTFHD
;
A
#
# COMPACT_ATOMS: atom_id res chain seq x y z
N MET A 1 -15.26 10.89 -9.56
CA MET A 1 -16.32 11.41 -8.64
C MET A 1 -15.65 12.16 -7.50
N THR A 2 -16.38 12.85 -6.62
CA THR A 2 -15.75 13.40 -5.40
C THR A 2 -15.56 12.29 -4.36
N VAL A 3 -14.66 12.49 -3.39
CA VAL A 3 -14.47 11.52 -2.28
C VAL A 3 -15.73 11.44 -1.43
N PHE A 4 -16.43 12.56 -1.21
CA PHE A 4 -17.73 12.56 -0.56
C PHE A 4 -18.77 11.70 -1.29
N ASP A 5 -18.92 11.85 -2.61
CA ASP A 5 -19.86 11.05 -3.40
C ASP A 5 -19.49 9.55 -3.35
N PHE A 6 -18.19 9.25 -3.39
CA PHE A 6 -17.68 7.89 -3.27
C PHE A 6 -17.98 7.28 -1.89
N ALA A 7 -17.73 8.03 -0.82
CA ALA A 7 -18.04 7.63 0.55
C ALA A 7 -19.54 7.36 0.73
N GLN A 8 -20.41 8.25 0.22
CA GLN A 8 -21.85 8.04 0.24
C GLN A 8 -22.28 6.81 -0.54
N ALA A 9 -21.68 6.57 -1.70
CA ALA A 9 -22.02 5.41 -2.50
C ALA A 9 -21.56 4.08 -1.88
N LEU A 10 -20.52 4.11 -1.04
CA LEU A 10 -20.09 2.99 -0.20
C LEU A 10 -20.88 2.87 1.12
N GLY A 11 -21.84 3.77 1.37
CA GLY A 11 -22.74 3.73 2.53
C GLY A 11 -22.27 4.54 3.74
N PHE A 12 -21.24 5.37 3.61
CA PHE A 12 -20.74 6.25 4.67
C PHE A 12 -21.42 7.62 4.64
N GLY A 13 -21.55 8.26 5.80
CA GLY A 13 -22.15 9.60 5.92
C GLY A 13 -21.17 10.75 5.63
N SER A 14 -19.87 10.48 5.60
CA SER A 14 -18.82 11.47 5.32
C SER A 14 -17.52 10.82 4.84
N GLU A 15 -16.64 11.62 4.24
CA GLU A 15 -15.28 11.22 3.88
C GLU A 15 -14.49 10.77 5.12
N THR A 16 -14.63 11.48 6.25
CA THR A 16 -13.99 11.12 7.51
C THR A 16 -14.35 9.70 7.96
N GLN A 17 -15.64 9.33 7.88
CA GLN A 17 -16.08 7.98 8.24
C GLN A 17 -15.51 6.91 7.31
N LEU A 18 -15.42 7.22 6.00
CA LEU A 18 -14.77 6.33 5.04
C LEU A 18 -13.31 6.09 5.44
N PHE A 19 -12.53 7.16 5.66
CA PHE A 19 -11.12 7.03 6.02
C PHE A 19 -10.89 6.37 7.38
N GLU A 20 -11.72 6.65 8.39
CA GLU A 20 -11.68 5.97 9.69
C GLU A 20 -11.96 4.46 9.59
N ALA A 21 -12.81 4.05 8.65
CA ALA A 21 -13.10 2.65 8.35
C ALA A 21 -12.07 2.00 7.41
N SER A 22 -11.14 2.78 6.87
CA SER A 22 -10.15 2.35 5.89
C SER A 22 -8.81 2.00 6.55
N GLN A 23 -8.12 1.03 5.98
CA GLN A 23 -6.77 0.61 6.34
C GLN A 23 -5.89 0.77 5.12
N ALA A 24 -4.81 1.56 5.24
CA ALA A 24 -3.82 1.67 4.18
C ALA A 24 -2.99 0.38 4.10
N VAL A 25 -2.90 -0.19 2.90
CA VAL A 25 -2.09 -1.39 2.58
C VAL A 25 -0.77 -1.00 1.94
N LEU A 26 -0.77 -0.01 1.06
CA LEU A 26 0.42 0.52 0.40
C LEU A 26 0.32 2.03 0.29
N GLN A 27 1.46 2.72 0.44
CA GLN A 27 1.58 4.11 0.01
C GLN A 27 2.73 4.22 -1.00
N ASN A 28 2.40 4.59 -2.24
CA ASN A 28 3.33 4.75 -3.33
C ASN A 28 3.23 6.17 -3.91
N GLY A 29 4.13 7.06 -3.49
CA GLY A 29 4.06 8.48 -3.82
C GLY A 29 2.76 9.11 -3.32
N ASP A 30 2.01 9.69 -4.24
CA ASP A 30 0.74 10.37 -3.98
C ASP A 30 -0.47 9.41 -3.94
N VAL A 31 -0.25 8.11 -4.18
CA VAL A 31 -1.32 7.12 -4.21
C VAL A 31 -1.24 6.21 -2.99
N THR A 32 -2.35 6.13 -2.25
CA THR A 32 -2.56 5.21 -1.14
C THR A 32 -3.61 4.18 -1.52
N TRP A 33 -3.27 2.92 -1.28
CA TRP A 33 -4.12 1.76 -1.57
C TRP A 33 -4.78 1.34 -0.26
N TYR A 34 -6.09 1.23 -0.26
CA TYR A 34 -6.90 1.00 0.93
C TYR A 34 -7.67 -0.31 0.85
N ILE A 35 -7.93 -0.90 2.02
CA ILE A 35 -9.06 -1.79 2.23
C ILE A 35 -10.00 -1.14 3.24
N THR A 36 -11.30 -1.19 3.00
CA THR A 36 -12.29 -0.55 3.86
C THR A 36 -13.38 -1.53 4.24
N ARG A 37 -13.72 -1.57 5.54
CA ARG A 37 -14.86 -2.35 6.00
C ARG A 37 -16.14 -1.55 5.80
N LEU A 38 -17.07 -2.09 5.01
CA LEU A 38 -18.34 -1.45 4.70
C LEU A 38 -19.36 -1.60 5.86
N PRO A 39 -20.39 -0.74 5.91
CA PRO A 39 -21.45 -0.83 6.92
C PRO A 39 -22.24 -2.16 6.89
N ASP A 40 -22.30 -2.84 5.73
CA ASP A 40 -22.94 -4.14 5.57
C ASP A 40 -22.05 -5.33 6.02
N GLY A 41 -20.81 -5.04 6.42
CA GLY A 41 -19.83 -6.01 6.91
C GLY A 41 -18.87 -6.56 5.85
N ARG A 42 -19.09 -6.29 4.57
CA ARG A 42 -18.16 -6.65 3.48
C ARG A 42 -16.93 -5.75 3.47
N TRP A 43 -15.95 -6.09 2.64
CA TRP A 43 -14.74 -5.31 2.43
C TRP A 43 -14.66 -4.80 0.99
N VAL A 44 -14.03 -3.64 0.81
CA VAL A 44 -13.77 -3.07 -0.51
C VAL A 44 -12.30 -2.71 -0.63
N ALA A 45 -11.67 -3.09 -1.73
CA ALA A 45 -10.33 -2.64 -2.10
C ALA A 45 -10.43 -1.47 -3.10
N TRP A 46 -9.70 -0.39 -2.86
CA TRP A 46 -9.70 0.81 -3.69
C TRP A 46 -8.41 1.63 -3.50
N ASP A 47 -8.20 2.65 -4.32
CA ASP A 47 -7.06 3.57 -4.22
C ASP A 47 -7.52 5.03 -4.40
N ASP A 48 -6.74 5.98 -3.90
CA ASP A 48 -7.06 7.41 -3.96
C ASP A 48 -6.54 8.13 -5.23
N SER A 49 -5.93 7.41 -6.19
CA SER A 49 -5.46 8.03 -7.45
C SER A 49 -6.62 8.56 -8.28
N GLU A 50 -7.74 7.82 -8.29
CA GLU A 50 -8.98 8.22 -8.94
C GLU A 50 -10.15 7.45 -8.33
N VAL A 51 -10.87 8.09 -7.40
CA VAL A 51 -12.03 7.47 -6.74
C VAL A 51 -13.15 7.19 -7.75
N SER A 52 -13.51 5.92 -7.89
CA SER A 52 -14.57 5.42 -8.79
C SER A 52 -15.07 4.04 -8.34
N LEU A 53 -16.38 3.83 -8.33
CA LEU A 53 -16.99 2.51 -8.04
C LEU A 53 -16.70 1.46 -9.11
N GLU A 54 -16.28 1.85 -10.31
CA GLU A 54 -15.90 0.90 -11.38
C GLU A 54 -14.50 0.33 -11.19
N ARG A 55 -13.73 0.91 -10.26
CA ARG A 55 -12.34 0.55 -9.96
C ARG A 55 -12.18 -0.11 -8.59
N VAL A 56 -13.28 -0.36 -7.89
CA VAL A 56 -13.24 -1.07 -6.62
C VAL A 56 -13.56 -2.53 -6.81
N GLU A 57 -13.04 -3.37 -5.93
CA GLU A 57 -13.40 -4.78 -5.86
C GLU A 57 -13.96 -5.09 -4.47
N PHE A 58 -15.03 -5.89 -4.41
CA PHE A 58 -15.75 -6.21 -3.18
C PHE A 58 -15.48 -7.63 -2.73
N PHE A 59 -15.29 -7.81 -1.43
CA PHE A 59 -14.93 -9.08 -0.83
C PHE A 59 -15.77 -9.38 0.41
N ASP A 60 -15.95 -10.66 0.71
CA ASP A 60 -16.66 -11.08 1.92
C ASP A 60 -15.76 -10.96 3.15
N THR A 61 -14.44 -11.10 2.97
CA THR A 61 -13.48 -11.09 4.07
C THR A 61 -12.38 -10.03 3.91
N ARG A 62 -11.80 -9.65 5.05
CA ARG A 62 -10.65 -8.73 5.11
C ARG A 62 -9.45 -9.30 4.36
N ASP A 63 -9.17 -10.58 4.58
CA ASP A 63 -7.97 -11.24 4.07
C ASP A 63 -8.01 -11.33 2.54
N GLU A 64 -9.18 -11.53 1.93
CA GLU A 64 -9.34 -11.49 0.46
C GLU A 64 -9.08 -10.08 -0.11
N ALA A 65 -9.62 -9.03 0.53
CA ALA A 65 -9.37 -7.66 0.11
C ALA A 65 -7.90 -7.26 0.25
N GLU A 66 -7.26 -7.69 1.35
CA GLU A 66 -5.83 -7.48 1.59
C GLU A 66 -4.99 -8.22 0.54
N ALA A 67 -5.29 -9.51 0.27
CA ALA A 67 -4.59 -10.30 -0.74
C ALA A 67 -4.71 -9.70 -2.15
N PHE A 68 -5.89 -9.15 -2.51
CA PHE A 68 -6.08 -8.45 -3.77
C PHE A 68 -5.16 -7.23 -3.91
N GLN A 69 -5.09 -6.38 -2.87
CA GLN A 69 -4.18 -5.24 -2.89
C GLN A 69 -2.73 -5.68 -2.97
N MET A 70 -2.34 -6.69 -2.19
CA MET A 70 -0.97 -7.22 -2.17
C MET A 70 -0.53 -7.79 -3.51
N ALA A 71 -1.42 -8.45 -4.24
CA ALA A 71 -1.12 -8.93 -5.60
C ALA A 71 -0.83 -7.76 -6.57
N GLY A 72 -1.54 -6.64 -6.43
CA GLY A 72 -1.23 -5.44 -7.20
C GLY A 72 0.06 -4.74 -6.74
N VAL A 73 0.38 -4.75 -5.44
CA VAL A 73 1.68 -4.28 -4.92
C VAL A 73 2.83 -5.08 -5.55
N GLU A 74 2.74 -6.40 -5.56
CA GLU A 74 3.76 -7.27 -6.17
C GLU A 74 3.97 -6.94 -7.65
N ALA A 75 2.88 -6.71 -8.40
CA ALA A 75 2.96 -6.31 -9.79
C ALA A 75 3.64 -4.94 -9.99
N VAL A 76 3.36 -3.96 -9.12
CA VAL A 76 4.02 -2.64 -9.15
C VAL A 76 5.51 -2.78 -8.85
N ILE A 77 5.87 -3.54 -7.81
CA ILE A 77 7.27 -3.80 -7.45
C ILE A 77 7.99 -4.47 -8.62
N GLN A 78 7.40 -5.53 -9.20
CA GLN A 78 8.02 -6.23 -10.33
C GLN A 78 8.21 -5.30 -11.53
N SER A 79 7.22 -4.47 -11.85
CA SER A 79 7.33 -3.48 -12.93
C SER A 79 8.44 -2.47 -12.69
N GLU A 80 8.62 -2.00 -11.45
CA GLU A 80 9.71 -1.09 -11.11
C GLU A 80 11.07 -1.77 -11.18
N LEU A 81 11.18 -3.01 -10.69
CA LEU A 81 12.40 -3.82 -10.78
C LEU A 81 12.80 -4.06 -12.25
N ASP A 82 11.84 -4.40 -13.11
CA ASP A 82 12.05 -4.57 -14.55
C ASP A 82 12.52 -3.25 -15.19
N ARG A 83 11.91 -2.12 -14.82
CA ARG A 83 12.28 -0.79 -15.32
C ARG A 83 13.71 -0.41 -14.95
N VAL A 84 14.21 -0.87 -13.80
CA VAL A 84 15.57 -0.61 -13.34
C VAL A 84 16.58 -1.72 -13.66
N GLY A 85 16.15 -2.80 -14.34
CA GLY A 85 17.02 -3.91 -14.73
C GLY A 85 17.45 -4.82 -13.58
N VAL A 86 16.65 -4.89 -12.50
CA VAL A 86 16.94 -5.75 -11.34
C VAL A 86 16.28 -7.11 -11.54
N SER A 87 17.10 -8.17 -11.50
CA SER A 87 16.66 -9.55 -11.77
C SER A 87 16.89 -10.53 -10.61
N ASN A 88 17.48 -10.09 -9.49
CA ASN A 88 17.76 -10.94 -8.34
C ASN A 88 17.30 -10.29 -7.02
N LEU A 89 16.23 -10.83 -6.45
CA LEU A 89 15.86 -10.58 -5.07
C LEU A 89 16.55 -11.66 -4.21
N GLY A 90 17.47 -11.24 -3.33
CA GLY A 90 18.03 -12.14 -2.31
C GLY A 90 16.95 -12.63 -1.33
N PRO A 91 17.16 -13.75 -0.63
CA PRO A 91 16.19 -14.23 0.35
C PRO A 91 15.96 -13.17 1.44
N SER A 92 14.67 -12.91 1.67
CA SER A 92 14.13 -11.85 2.50
C SER A 92 14.35 -12.09 3.98
N ASP A 93 15.08 -11.20 4.64
CA ASP A 93 14.80 -10.81 6.02
C ASP A 93 14.85 -9.27 6.05
N SER A 94 13.66 -8.64 5.97
CA SER A 94 13.35 -7.24 6.31
C SER A 94 13.80 -6.05 5.42
N VAL A 95 14.64 -6.19 4.39
CA VAL A 95 14.84 -5.10 3.40
C VAL A 95 15.18 -5.68 2.03
N VAL A 96 14.37 -5.40 1.01
CA VAL A 96 14.77 -5.70 -0.37
C VAL A 96 15.48 -4.48 -0.94
N VAL A 97 16.82 -4.54 -0.96
CA VAL A 97 17.67 -3.54 -1.58
C VAL A 97 17.97 -3.99 -3.01
N ALA A 98 17.43 -3.28 -3.99
CA ALA A 98 17.58 -3.55 -5.40
C ALA A 98 18.45 -2.45 -6.03
N THR A 99 19.59 -2.81 -6.62
CA THR A 99 20.45 -1.84 -7.34
C THR A 99 20.23 -1.96 -8.84
N ALA A 100 19.73 -0.88 -9.43
CA ALA A 100 19.50 -0.71 -10.86
C ALA A 100 20.78 -0.89 -11.69
N GLU A 101 20.66 -1.25 -12.97
CA GLU A 101 21.79 -1.31 -13.92
C GLU A 101 22.51 0.04 -14.07
N ASP A 102 21.80 1.16 -13.84
CA ASP A 102 22.37 2.51 -13.86
C ASP A 102 22.99 2.96 -12.52
N GLY A 103 23.04 2.06 -11.53
CA GLY A 103 23.65 2.27 -10.22
C GLY A 103 22.73 2.87 -9.16
N ARG A 104 21.46 3.19 -9.48
CA ARG A 104 20.49 3.67 -8.48
C ARG A 104 20.06 2.55 -7.53
N THR A 105 19.95 2.85 -6.24
CA THR A 105 19.46 1.86 -5.27
C THR A 105 17.99 2.13 -4.91
N VAL A 106 17.11 1.16 -5.16
CA VAL A 106 15.75 1.10 -4.64
C VAL A 106 15.77 0.30 -3.35
N ARG A 107 15.24 0.88 -2.28
CA ARG A 107 15.09 0.18 -1.00
C ARG A 107 13.61 -0.01 -0.72
N LEU A 108 13.21 -1.26 -0.64
CA LEU A 108 11.89 -1.68 -0.17
C LEU A 108 12.05 -2.01 1.31
N TYR A 109 11.42 -1.20 2.15
CA TYR A 109 11.44 -1.39 3.59
C TYR A 109 10.17 -2.09 4.05
N ASP A 110 10.36 -3.04 4.95
CA ASP A 110 9.35 -3.70 5.75
C ASP A 110 9.26 -2.96 7.11
N ASP A 111 8.17 -2.23 7.35
CA ASP A 111 7.90 -1.59 8.65
C ASP A 111 7.21 -2.60 9.57
N ALA A 112 7.97 -3.58 10.05
CA ALA A 112 7.56 -4.49 11.13
C ALA A 112 7.67 -3.80 12.50
N ALA A 113 7.00 -2.67 12.68
CA ALA A 113 6.85 -2.06 14.00
C ALA A 113 5.81 -2.83 14.82
N GLU A 114 6.31 -3.79 15.61
CA GLU A 114 5.67 -4.42 16.77
C GLU A 114 4.29 -5.07 16.56
N TRP A 115 4.22 -6.29 16.03
CA TRP A 115 3.20 -7.25 16.46
C TRP A 115 3.61 -8.70 16.15
N ASN A 116 3.43 -9.60 17.13
CA ASN A 116 3.79 -11.01 17.05
C ASN A 116 2.93 -11.79 16.03
N GLY A 117 3.31 -11.80 14.75
CA GLY A 117 2.73 -12.76 13.81
C GLY A 117 3.17 -12.62 12.36
N SER A 118 3.81 -13.67 11.83
CA SER A 118 4.01 -14.00 10.40
C SER A 118 4.69 -12.96 9.49
N ALA A 119 5.62 -13.42 8.65
CA ALA A 119 6.20 -12.64 7.54
C ALA A 119 5.13 -12.05 6.58
N ASP A 120 3.92 -12.61 6.55
CA ASP A 120 2.78 -12.07 5.79
C ASP A 120 2.27 -10.72 6.34
N GLN A 121 2.44 -10.44 7.64
CA GLN A 121 2.04 -9.15 8.22
C GLN A 121 3.08 -8.05 8.01
N ALA A 122 4.31 -8.43 7.66
CA ALA A 122 5.45 -7.53 7.46
C ALA A 122 5.32 -6.75 6.13
N LEU A 123 4.65 -7.35 5.14
CA LEU A 123 4.35 -6.71 3.87
C LEU A 123 3.38 -5.51 3.95
N ARG A 124 2.78 -5.25 5.12
CA ARG A 124 1.68 -4.27 5.31
C ARG A 124 2.05 -2.81 5.10
N ARG A 125 3.33 -2.46 4.93
CA ARG A 125 3.80 -1.09 4.73
C ARG A 125 5.06 -1.02 3.87
N LEU A 126 4.96 -1.52 2.65
CA LEU A 126 6.01 -1.29 1.64
C LEU A 126 6.04 0.20 1.25
N ARG A 127 7.24 0.79 1.22
CA ARG A 127 7.47 2.12 0.65
C ARG A 127 8.64 2.07 -0.33
N LEU A 128 8.47 2.74 -1.47
CA LEU A 128 9.52 2.98 -2.45
C LEU A 128 10.17 4.33 -2.15
N LEU A 129 11.45 4.32 -1.77
CA LEU A 129 12.23 5.55 -1.58
C LEU A 129 13.30 5.69 -2.69
N PRO A 130 13.43 6.88 -3.32
CA PRO A 130 14.53 7.17 -4.21
C PRO A 130 15.86 7.29 -3.46
N ASP A 131 16.96 7.12 -4.19
CA ASP A 131 18.31 7.18 -3.64
C ASP A 131 18.57 8.54 -2.95
N GLY A 132 19.10 8.50 -1.72
CA GLY A 132 19.43 9.69 -0.93
C GLY A 132 18.40 10.14 0.11
N ALA A 133 17.17 9.60 0.13
CA ALA A 133 16.22 9.84 1.22
C ALA A 133 16.69 9.07 2.47
N GLY A 134 17.34 9.76 3.40
CA GLY A 134 17.82 9.19 4.65
C GLY A 134 16.68 8.81 5.59
N TRP A 135 16.84 7.71 6.32
CA TRP A 135 15.91 7.24 7.37
C TRP A 135 15.50 8.35 8.37
N GLU A 136 16.37 9.34 8.62
CA GLU A 136 16.12 10.44 9.57
C GLU A 136 15.15 11.52 9.04
N GLU A 137 15.13 11.77 7.72
CA GLU A 137 14.22 12.75 7.10
C GLU A 137 12.78 12.22 7.07
N PHE A 138 12.65 10.90 6.95
CA PHE A 138 11.38 10.16 6.98
C PHE A 138 10.71 10.20 8.38
N TRP A 139 11.47 10.03 9.46
CA TRP A 139 10.94 10.06 10.83
C TRP A 139 10.43 11.45 11.26
N GLN A 140 11.03 12.54 10.78
CA GLN A 140 10.57 13.90 11.12
C GLN A 140 9.26 14.27 10.43
N THR A 141 9.00 13.73 9.24
CA THR A 141 7.81 14.09 8.44
C THR A 141 6.50 13.53 9.02
N PHE A 142 6.55 12.50 9.86
CA PHE A 142 5.38 11.83 10.45
C PHE A 142 5.12 12.16 11.93
N HIS A 143 5.94 13.03 12.54
CA HIS A 143 5.84 13.40 13.95
C HIS A 143 5.73 14.91 14.23
N ASP A 144 5.40 15.73 13.22
CA ASP A 144 4.93 17.12 13.40
C ASP A 144 3.41 17.24 13.16
#